data_AF-A0A954N6U3-F1
#
_entry.id   AF-A0A954N6U3-F1
#
_cell.length_a   1.000
_cell.length_b   1.000
_cell.length_c   1.000
_cell.angle_alpha   90.00
_cell.angle_beta   90.00
_cell.angle_gamma   90.00
#
_symmetry.space_group_name_H-M   'P 1'
#
loop_
_entity.id
_entity.type
_entity.pdbx_description
1 polymer ?
#
loop_
_entity_poly.entity_id
_entity_poly.type
_entity_poly.pdbx_seq_one_letter_code
_entity_poly.pdbx_strand_id
1 'polypeptide(L)'
;MASLIPNKKGTHPRRIEFQCPAHAGKRHVIRIGTMGWKSADEIRNKIERLVAHNQAQTAPERDLVEWAASISDKFAGDLAKHGLVQPRETAQTATLAEFLPAYVKSRRDIKPATRIVWGHVVRNLLKHFGHKRTMASITPGDADGFKQFLYAEGLTRATIGKRLQFARMFFRAAERHGLVAANPFAGVRESGATRREKRHISLADTQRLLDAADPDLRVVIALGRLAALRIPSEALSLRWEDV
;
A
#
# COMPACT_ATOMS: atom_id res chain seq x y z
N MET A 1 -33.75 25.48 7.37
CA MET A 1 -34.59 24.94 6.28
C MET A 1 -33.71 24.55 5.11
N ALA A 2 -33.96 23.38 4.52
CA ALA A 2 -33.27 22.91 3.32
C ALA A 2 -34.08 23.24 2.05
N SER A 3 -33.43 23.63 0.96
CA SER A 3 -34.07 24.03 -0.30
C SER A 3 -33.48 23.28 -1.50
N LEU A 4 -34.34 22.81 -2.41
CA LEU A 4 -33.93 22.23 -3.69
C LEU A 4 -33.65 23.33 -4.71
N ILE A 5 -32.51 23.26 -5.39
CA ILE A 5 -32.15 24.23 -6.43
C ILE A 5 -31.98 23.52 -7.78
N PRO A 6 -32.81 23.86 -8.79
CA PRO A 6 -32.60 23.44 -10.16
C PRO A 6 -31.45 24.23 -10.80
N ASN A 7 -30.80 23.64 -11.81
CA ASN A 7 -29.80 24.38 -12.59
C ASN A 7 -30.49 25.34 -13.56
N LYS A 8 -29.82 26.44 -13.95
CA LYS A 8 -30.35 27.51 -14.83
C LYS A 8 -30.97 27.04 -16.17
N LYS A 9 -30.77 25.78 -16.58
CA LYS A 9 -31.32 25.17 -17.82
C LYS A 9 -31.82 23.72 -17.64
N GLY A 10 -32.09 23.25 -16.41
CA GLY A 10 -32.37 21.83 -16.16
C GLY A 10 -33.75 21.55 -15.56
N THR A 11 -34.42 20.53 -16.09
CA THR A 11 -35.73 19.99 -15.63
C THR A 11 -35.67 19.24 -14.28
N HIS A 12 -34.47 18.96 -13.77
CA HIS A 12 -34.24 18.15 -12.57
C HIS A 12 -33.40 18.91 -11.53
N PRO A 13 -33.71 18.77 -10.23
CA PRO A 13 -32.92 19.36 -9.16
C PRO A 13 -31.54 18.69 -9.11
N ARG A 14 -30.49 19.49 -8.94
CA ARG A 14 -29.10 18.99 -8.87
C ARG A 14 -28.39 19.34 -7.58
N ARG A 15 -28.98 20.21 -6.75
CA ARG A 15 -28.34 20.77 -5.55
C ARG A 15 -29.35 20.87 -4.42
N ILE A 16 -28.89 20.57 -3.21
CA ILE A 16 -29.62 20.82 -1.97
C ILE A 16 -28.83 21.86 -1.20
N GLU A 17 -29.47 22.98 -0.89
CA GLU A 17 -28.96 23.99 0.02
C GLU A 17 -29.53 23.77 1.42
N PHE A 18 -28.70 23.82 2.45
CA PHE A 18 -29.13 23.74 3.84
C PHE A 18 -28.24 24.59 4.74
N GLN A 19 -28.76 24.92 5.91
CA GLN A 19 -28.02 25.64 6.95
C GLN A 19 -27.40 24.63 7.91
N CYS A 20 -26.07 24.63 7.98
CA CYS A 20 -25.32 23.69 8.80
C CYS A 20 -25.20 24.22 10.25
N PRO A 21 -25.32 23.36 11.28
CA PRO A 21 -25.06 23.74 12.67
C PRO A 21 -23.58 24.05 12.95
N ALA A 22 -22.65 23.37 12.27
CA ALA A 22 -21.20 23.47 12.52
C ALA A 22 -20.56 24.78 12.02
N HIS A 23 -21.24 25.52 11.14
CA HIS A 23 -20.79 26.81 10.62
C HIS A 23 -21.92 27.83 10.71
N ALA A 24 -21.99 28.53 11.84
CA ALA A 24 -23.01 29.53 12.10
C ALA A 24 -23.10 30.56 10.94
N GLY A 25 -24.27 30.64 10.31
CA GLY A 25 -24.65 31.70 9.38
C GLY A 25 -24.40 31.48 7.89
N LYS A 26 -23.81 30.36 7.44
CA LYS A 26 -23.59 30.09 6.00
C LYS A 26 -24.47 28.96 5.46
N ARG A 27 -25.04 29.17 4.27
CA ARG A 27 -25.73 28.14 3.49
C ARG A 27 -24.71 27.25 2.79
N HIS A 28 -24.84 25.94 2.96
CA HIS A 28 -24.00 24.94 2.32
C HIS A 28 -24.76 24.20 1.23
N VAL A 29 -24.04 23.82 0.17
CA VAL A 29 -24.62 23.22 -1.04
C VAL A 29 -24.05 21.81 -1.22
N ILE A 30 -24.92 20.79 -1.21
CA ILE A 30 -24.56 19.43 -1.62
C ILE A 30 -25.10 19.17 -3.03
N ARG A 31 -24.29 18.53 -3.88
CA ARG A 31 -24.70 18.16 -5.25
C ARG A 31 -25.30 16.75 -5.25
N ILE A 32 -26.55 16.61 -5.66
CA ILE A 32 -27.32 15.35 -5.65
C ILE A 32 -27.40 14.64 -7.00
N GLY A 33 -26.51 14.96 -7.96
CA GLY A 33 -26.56 14.35 -9.30
C GLY A 33 -27.84 14.71 -10.06
N THR A 34 -28.15 13.97 -11.13
CA THR A 34 -29.43 14.14 -11.86
C THR A 34 -30.41 13.10 -11.32
N MET A 35 -31.50 13.54 -10.71
CA MET A 35 -32.53 12.67 -10.15
C MET A 35 -33.93 13.29 -10.29
N GLY A 36 -34.96 12.46 -10.20
CA GLY A 36 -36.35 12.91 -10.22
C GLY A 36 -36.69 13.79 -9.01
N TRP A 37 -37.65 14.70 -9.18
CA TRP A 37 -38.08 15.63 -8.13
C TRP A 37 -38.50 14.93 -6.84
N LYS A 38 -39.26 13.82 -6.94
CA LYS A 38 -39.72 13.05 -5.78
C LYS A 38 -38.55 12.49 -4.95
N SER A 39 -37.57 11.87 -5.60
CA SER A 39 -36.39 11.32 -4.92
C SER A 39 -35.49 12.41 -4.32
N ALA A 40 -35.37 13.55 -5.00
CA ALA A 40 -34.64 14.70 -4.46
C ALA A 40 -35.31 15.30 -3.22
N ASP A 41 -36.64 15.34 -3.20
CA ASP A 41 -37.43 15.80 -2.06
C ASP A 41 -37.24 14.89 -0.84
N GLU A 42 -37.24 13.57 -1.05
CA GLU A 42 -36.99 12.59 0.01
C GLU A 42 -35.60 12.78 0.64
N ILE A 43 -34.56 12.97 -0.20
CA ILE A 43 -33.19 13.22 0.28
C ILE A 43 -33.10 14.56 1.02
N ARG A 44 -33.77 15.61 0.51
CA ARG A 44 -33.86 16.90 1.21
C ARG A 44 -34.46 16.72 2.61
N ASN A 45 -35.58 16.00 2.72
CA ASN A 45 -36.25 15.75 3.99
C ASN A 45 -35.34 15.00 4.98
N LYS A 46 -34.60 13.99 4.50
CA LYS A 46 -33.64 13.25 5.33
C LYS A 46 -32.48 14.13 5.81
N ILE A 47 -31.94 15.01 4.95
CA ILE A 47 -30.90 15.98 5.34
C ILE A 47 -31.43 17.00 6.35
N GLU A 48 -32.65 17.50 6.17
CA GLU A 48 -33.26 18.46 7.09
C GLU A 48 -33.48 17.86 8.49
N ARG A 49 -33.92 16.60 8.54
CA ARG A 49 -34.02 15.86 9.81
C ARG A 49 -32.67 15.66 10.48
N LEU A 50 -31.61 15.32 9.72
CA LEU A 50 -30.25 15.23 10.24
C LEU A 50 -29.74 16.57 10.79
N VAL A 51 -30.04 17.68 10.12
CA VAL A 51 -29.70 19.03 10.62
C VAL A 51 -30.40 19.29 11.95
N ALA A 52 -31.71 18.99 12.04
CA ALA A 52 -32.50 19.19 13.25
C ALA A 52 -31.97 18.36 14.44
N HIS A 53 -31.67 17.08 14.23
CA HIS A 53 -31.11 16.23 15.29
C HIS A 53 -29.75 16.74 15.79
N ASN A 54 -28.87 17.19 14.88
CA ASN A 54 -27.58 17.75 15.25
C ASN A 54 -27.70 19.10 15.98
N GLN A 55 -28.66 19.96 15.61
CA GLN A 55 -28.94 21.21 16.36
C GLN A 55 -29.47 20.93 17.76
N ALA A 56 -30.35 19.94 17.90
CA ALA A 56 -30.94 19.55 19.17
C ALA A 56 -30.04 18.66 20.03
N GLN A 57 -28.86 18.25 19.53
CA GLN A 57 -27.97 17.27 20.16
C GLN A 57 -28.70 15.96 20.56
N THR A 58 -29.65 15.54 19.74
CA THR A 58 -30.45 14.32 19.96
C THR A 58 -29.96 13.18 19.08
N ALA A 59 -30.15 11.94 19.54
CA ALA A 59 -29.81 10.77 18.73
C ALA A 59 -30.69 10.70 17.47
N PRO A 60 -30.10 10.47 16.28
CA PRO A 60 -30.88 10.34 15.05
C PRO A 60 -31.72 9.05 15.07
N GLU A 61 -32.88 9.11 14.41
CA GLU A 61 -33.75 7.95 14.25
C GLU A 61 -33.08 6.82 13.43
N ARG A 62 -33.50 5.58 13.70
CA ARG A 62 -32.94 4.36 13.07
C ARG A 62 -32.95 4.41 11.54
N ASP A 63 -34.03 4.91 10.94
CA ASP A 63 -34.16 5.09 9.48
C ASP A 63 -33.07 6.02 8.91
N LEU A 64 -32.73 7.11 9.62
CA LEU A 64 -31.69 8.04 9.19
C LEU A 64 -30.30 7.41 9.31
N VAL A 65 -30.07 6.58 10.32
CA VAL A 65 -28.81 5.86 10.50
C VAL A 65 -28.63 4.79 9.41
N GLU A 66 -29.66 4.00 9.14
CA GLU A 66 -29.66 2.97 8.08
C GLU A 66 -29.51 3.60 6.70
N TRP A 67 -30.23 4.70 6.44
CA TRP A 67 -30.04 5.49 5.24
C TRP A 67 -28.61 6.01 5.15
N ALA A 68 -28.10 6.68 6.20
CA ALA A 68 -26.74 7.19 6.22
C ALA A 68 -25.68 6.11 6.03
N ALA A 69 -25.95 4.84 6.40
CA ALA A 69 -25.09 3.68 6.13
C ALA A 69 -25.20 3.14 4.69
N SER A 70 -26.38 3.23 4.07
CA SER A 70 -26.64 2.74 2.71
C SER A 70 -26.06 3.61 1.59
N ILE A 71 -25.74 4.88 1.88
CA ILE A 71 -25.30 5.83 0.84
C ILE A 71 -23.82 5.60 0.45
N SER A 72 -23.49 5.95 -0.80
CA SER A 72 -22.11 6.01 -1.32
C SER A 72 -21.14 6.81 -0.44
N ASP A 73 -19.89 6.36 -0.37
CA ASP A 73 -18.84 7.00 0.45
C ASP A 73 -18.58 8.46 0.06
N LYS A 74 -18.71 8.81 -1.22
CA LYS A 74 -18.55 10.19 -1.70
C LYS A 74 -19.57 11.12 -1.05
N PHE A 75 -20.83 10.71 -1.02
CA PHE A 75 -21.91 11.54 -0.47
C PHE A 75 -21.91 11.51 1.06
N ALA A 76 -21.58 10.37 1.68
CA ALA A 76 -21.34 10.30 3.12
C ALA A 76 -20.19 11.23 3.56
N GLY A 77 -19.11 11.30 2.78
CA GLY A 77 -18.01 12.24 2.99
C GLY A 77 -18.43 13.71 2.84
N ASP A 78 -19.27 14.04 1.86
CA ASP A 78 -19.81 15.40 1.71
C ASP A 78 -20.76 15.77 2.87
N LEU A 79 -21.57 14.84 3.40
CA LEU A 79 -22.36 15.05 4.61
C LEU A 79 -21.49 15.24 5.85
N ALA A 80 -20.42 14.44 5.99
CA ALA A 80 -19.48 14.52 7.11
C ALA A 80 -18.69 15.84 7.13
N LYS A 81 -18.30 16.39 5.97
CA LYS A 81 -17.70 17.74 5.88
C LYS A 81 -18.58 18.84 6.47
N HIS A 82 -19.89 18.64 6.44
CA HIS A 82 -20.87 19.56 7.00
C HIS A 82 -21.36 19.12 8.39
N GLY A 83 -20.64 18.21 9.06
CA GLY A 83 -20.94 17.77 10.43
C GLY A 83 -22.32 17.12 10.61
N LEU A 84 -22.95 16.65 9.53
CA LEU A 84 -24.29 16.05 9.60
C LEU A 84 -24.27 14.60 10.05
N VAL A 85 -23.17 13.90 9.76
CA VAL A 85 -22.92 12.52 10.14
C VAL A 85 -21.48 12.49 10.64
N GLN A 86 -21.17 11.61 11.58
CA GLN A 86 -19.76 11.37 11.91
C GLN A 86 -19.02 10.94 10.64
N PRO A 87 -17.79 11.42 10.39
CA PRO A 87 -16.98 10.90 9.32
C PRO A 87 -16.95 9.38 9.47
N ARG A 88 -17.44 8.65 8.46
CA ARG A 88 -17.10 7.24 8.37
C ARG A 88 -15.59 7.23 8.47
N GLU A 89 -15.04 6.44 9.39
CA GLU A 89 -13.62 6.14 9.37
C GLU A 89 -13.37 5.43 8.04
N THR A 90 -13.16 6.20 6.96
CA THR A 90 -12.41 5.74 5.80
C THR A 90 -11.10 5.32 6.42
N ALA A 91 -10.96 4.01 6.67
CA ALA A 91 -9.82 3.38 7.29
C ALA A 91 -8.58 4.13 6.81
N GLN A 92 -7.90 4.82 7.74
CA GLN A 92 -6.79 5.75 7.47
C GLN A 92 -6.05 5.29 6.22
N THR A 93 -6.35 5.91 5.06
CA THR A 93 -5.92 5.37 3.78
C THR A 93 -4.46 5.72 3.58
N ALA A 94 -3.59 5.05 4.35
CA ALA A 94 -2.16 5.17 4.23
C ALA A 94 -1.79 4.87 2.78
N THR A 95 -1.04 5.79 2.19
CA THR A 95 -0.54 5.59 0.84
C THR A 95 0.61 4.58 0.86
N LEU A 96 0.85 3.95 -0.28
CA LEU A 96 1.96 3.01 -0.42
C LEU A 96 3.32 3.69 -0.17
N ALA A 97 3.44 4.98 -0.51
CA ALA A 97 4.62 5.80 -0.28
C ALA A 97 4.85 6.16 1.20
N GLU A 98 3.82 6.21 2.02
CA GLU A 98 3.96 6.45 3.46
C GLU A 98 4.25 5.15 4.19
N PHE A 99 3.46 4.11 3.94
CA PHE A 99 3.52 2.87 4.70
C PHE A 99 4.81 2.10 4.47
N LEU A 100 5.23 1.88 3.21
CA LEU A 100 6.36 0.99 2.92
C LEU A 100 7.68 1.54 3.49
N PRO A 101 8.08 2.80 3.27
CA PRO A 101 9.33 3.32 3.83
C PRO A 101 9.28 3.37 5.36
N ALA A 102 8.14 3.74 5.95
CA ALA A 102 7.96 3.75 7.40
C ALA A 102 8.11 2.34 7.99
N TYR A 103 7.54 1.32 7.35
CA TYR A 103 7.67 -0.07 7.76
C TYR A 103 9.11 -0.58 7.68
N VAL A 104 9.84 -0.26 6.61
CA VAL A 104 11.25 -0.63 6.50
C VAL A 104 12.07 0.05 7.60
N LYS A 105 11.80 1.32 7.91
CA LYS A 105 12.49 2.08 8.95
C LYS A 105 12.19 1.57 10.37
N SER A 106 10.97 1.13 10.64
CA SER A 106 10.58 0.64 11.97
C SER A 106 11.26 -0.69 12.34
N ARG A 107 11.62 -1.50 11.34
CA ARG A 107 12.32 -2.78 11.55
C ARG A 107 13.80 -2.55 11.90
N ARG A 108 14.13 -2.68 13.19
CA ARG A 108 15.50 -2.60 13.73
C ARG A 108 16.23 -3.95 13.77
N ASP A 109 15.46 -5.04 13.65
CA ASP A 109 15.90 -6.44 13.73
C ASP A 109 16.54 -6.98 12.44
N ILE A 110 16.58 -6.19 11.37
CA ILE A 110 17.06 -6.63 10.06
C ILE A 110 18.50 -6.19 9.77
N LYS A 111 19.29 -7.11 9.19
CA LYS A 111 20.67 -6.83 8.75
C LYS A 111 20.69 -5.72 7.67
N PRO A 112 21.75 -4.90 7.59
CA PRO A 112 21.86 -3.83 6.59
C PRO A 112 21.66 -4.30 5.15
N ALA A 113 22.25 -5.43 4.78
CA ALA A 113 22.07 -6.02 3.45
C ALA A 113 20.60 -6.35 3.13
N THR A 114 19.83 -6.79 4.13
CA THR A 114 18.40 -7.08 3.95
C THR A 114 17.60 -5.80 3.73
N ARG A 115 17.95 -4.71 4.43
CA ARG A 115 17.34 -3.39 4.26
C ARG A 115 17.53 -2.86 2.82
N ILE A 116 18.71 -3.06 2.23
CA ILE A 116 18.98 -2.69 0.82
C ILE A 116 18.06 -3.49 -0.11
N VAL A 117 17.98 -4.81 0.08
CA VAL A 117 17.12 -5.68 -0.74
C VAL A 117 15.66 -5.27 -0.63
N TRP A 118 15.17 -4.95 0.58
CA TRP A 118 13.82 -4.43 0.80
C TRP A 118 13.59 -3.09 0.11
N GLY A 119 14.56 -2.17 0.18
CA GLY A 119 14.51 -0.88 -0.52
C GLY A 119 14.33 -1.03 -2.04
N HIS A 120 14.94 -2.04 -2.65
CA HIS A 120 14.71 -2.32 -4.08
C HIS A 120 13.26 -2.73 -4.37
N VAL A 121 12.64 -3.53 -3.49
CA VAL A 121 11.23 -3.93 -3.63
C VAL A 121 10.32 -2.72 -3.50
N VAL A 122 10.57 -1.85 -2.51
CA VAL A 122 9.80 -0.61 -2.31
C VAL A 122 9.88 0.28 -3.54
N ARG A 123 11.08 0.47 -4.11
CA ARG A 123 11.24 1.23 -5.36
C ARG A 123 10.47 0.61 -6.52
N ASN A 124 10.49 -0.71 -6.68
CA ASN A 124 9.72 -1.37 -7.74
C ASN A 124 8.21 -1.19 -7.55
N LEU A 125 7.70 -1.36 -6.32
CA LEU A 125 6.29 -1.16 -6.01
C LEU A 125 5.84 0.29 -6.28
N LEU A 126 6.65 1.28 -5.86
CA LEU A 126 6.37 2.69 -6.11
C LEU A 126 6.45 3.05 -7.60
N LYS A 127 7.39 2.47 -8.35
CA LYS A 127 7.52 2.68 -9.79
C LYS A 127 6.30 2.15 -10.56
N HIS A 128 5.75 1.02 -10.13
CA HIS A 128 4.60 0.40 -10.81
C HIS A 128 3.25 1.03 -10.40
N PHE A 129 2.98 1.16 -9.10
CA PHE A 129 1.68 1.65 -8.61
C PHE A 129 1.61 3.17 -8.50
N GLY A 130 2.75 3.86 -8.46
CA GLY A 130 2.84 5.28 -8.19
C GLY A 130 2.76 5.62 -6.70
N HIS A 131 3.18 6.84 -6.36
CA HIS A 131 3.32 7.29 -4.98
C HIS A 131 1.98 7.60 -4.29
N LYS A 132 0.95 7.96 -5.06
CA LYS A 132 -0.36 8.39 -4.54
C LYS A 132 -1.36 7.24 -4.37
N ARG A 133 -0.98 6.01 -4.76
CA ARG A 133 -1.87 4.85 -4.67
C ARG A 133 -2.08 4.49 -3.20
N THR A 134 -3.34 4.33 -2.80
CA THR A 134 -3.70 3.90 -1.45
C THR A 134 -3.53 2.39 -1.30
N MET A 135 -3.11 1.92 -0.12
CA MET A 135 -2.90 0.49 0.13
C MET A 135 -4.19 -0.33 -0.10
N ALA A 136 -5.34 0.17 0.36
CA ALA A 136 -6.64 -0.48 0.23
C ALA A 136 -7.14 -0.62 -1.22
N SER A 137 -6.65 0.22 -2.15
CA SER A 137 -7.08 0.19 -3.56
C SER A 137 -6.38 -0.88 -4.41
N ILE A 138 -5.41 -1.61 -3.85
CA ILE A 138 -4.60 -2.58 -4.60
C ILE A 138 -5.32 -3.93 -4.58
N THR A 139 -5.68 -4.39 -5.77
CA THR A 139 -6.41 -5.64 -5.97
C THR A 139 -5.45 -6.81 -6.27
N PRO A 140 -5.92 -8.06 -6.19
CA PRO A 140 -5.13 -9.21 -6.64
C PRO A 140 -4.72 -9.11 -8.13
N GLY A 141 -5.60 -8.57 -8.99
CA GLY A 141 -5.27 -8.35 -10.40
C GLY A 141 -4.15 -7.33 -10.60
N ASP A 142 -4.12 -6.28 -9.77
CA ASP A 142 -3.00 -5.32 -9.73
C ASP A 142 -1.68 -6.00 -9.32
N ALA A 143 -1.73 -6.98 -8.41
CA ALA A 143 -0.57 -7.74 -7.98
C ALA A 143 -0.02 -8.67 -9.07
N ASP A 144 -0.89 -9.25 -9.91
CA ASP A 144 -0.46 -9.98 -11.11
C ASP A 144 0.14 -9.02 -12.16
N GLY A 145 -0.44 -7.83 -12.32
CA GLY A 145 0.14 -6.75 -13.14
C GLY A 145 1.56 -6.38 -12.68
N PHE A 146 1.79 -6.31 -11.37
CA PHE A 146 3.12 -6.07 -10.83
C PHE A 146 4.11 -7.19 -11.19
N LYS A 147 3.67 -8.46 -11.19
CA LYS A 147 4.51 -9.58 -11.64
C LYS A 147 4.94 -9.39 -13.11
N GLN A 148 4.01 -9.00 -13.98
CA GLN A 148 4.32 -8.72 -15.39
C GLN A 148 5.28 -7.54 -15.56
N PHE A 149 5.08 -6.48 -14.77
CA PHE A 149 6.03 -5.36 -14.73
C PHE A 149 7.45 -5.79 -14.36
N LEU A 150 7.63 -6.71 -13.40
CA LEU A 150 8.96 -7.20 -13.05
C LEU A 150 9.64 -8.01 -14.17
N TYR A 151 8.86 -8.69 -15.02
CA TYR A 151 9.41 -9.30 -16.25
C TYR A 151 9.83 -8.25 -17.27
N ALA A 152 9.04 -7.19 -17.45
CA ALA A 152 9.36 -6.09 -18.36
C ALA A 152 10.63 -5.33 -17.95
N GLU A 153 10.93 -5.27 -16.64
CA GLU A 153 12.21 -4.75 -16.12
C GLU A 153 13.41 -5.68 -16.38
N GLY A 154 13.22 -6.83 -17.06
CA GLY A 154 14.29 -7.75 -17.42
C GLY A 154 14.87 -8.56 -16.25
N LEU A 155 14.13 -8.68 -15.14
CA LEU A 155 14.62 -9.40 -13.96
C LEU A 155 14.58 -10.92 -14.15
N THR A 156 15.56 -11.61 -13.57
CA THR A 156 15.55 -13.08 -13.55
C THR A 156 14.39 -13.64 -12.75
N ARG A 157 13.89 -14.84 -13.08
CA ARG A 157 12.80 -15.51 -12.33
C ARG A 157 13.08 -15.63 -10.83
N ALA A 158 14.33 -15.91 -10.44
CA ALA A 158 14.72 -15.94 -9.02
C ALA A 158 14.55 -14.56 -8.35
N THR A 159 14.98 -13.50 -9.03
CA THR A 159 14.82 -12.12 -8.53
C THR A 159 13.35 -11.77 -8.41
N ILE A 160 12.53 -12.06 -9.43
CA ILE A 160 11.08 -11.84 -9.43
C ILE A 160 10.43 -12.56 -8.25
N GLY A 161 10.71 -13.85 -8.08
CA GLY A 161 10.20 -14.63 -6.95
C GLY A 161 10.57 -14.02 -5.60
N LYS A 162 11.80 -13.49 -5.46
CA LYS A 162 12.23 -12.81 -4.25
C LYS A 162 11.51 -11.46 -4.04
N ARG A 163 11.27 -10.68 -5.09
CA ARG A 163 10.48 -9.44 -5.02
C ARG A 163 9.04 -9.71 -4.59
N LEU A 164 8.40 -10.70 -5.19
CA LEU A 164 7.03 -11.13 -4.84
C LEU A 164 6.95 -11.69 -3.41
N GLN A 165 7.98 -12.37 -2.93
CA GLN A 165 8.05 -12.81 -1.53
C GLN A 165 8.01 -11.61 -0.57
N PHE A 166 8.78 -10.56 -0.83
CA PHE A 166 8.80 -9.38 0.02
C PHE A 166 7.55 -8.52 -0.13
N ALA A 167 7.00 -8.37 -1.34
CA ALA A 167 5.71 -7.72 -1.55
C ALA A 167 4.61 -8.39 -0.70
N ARG A 168 4.51 -9.73 -0.73
CA ARG A 168 3.60 -10.48 0.15
C ARG A 168 3.82 -10.16 1.63
N MET A 169 5.07 -10.15 2.08
CA MET A 169 5.40 -9.84 3.47
C MET A 169 4.96 -8.42 3.88
N PHE A 170 5.19 -7.41 3.04
CA PHE A 170 4.75 -6.04 3.31
C PHE A 170 3.23 -5.93 3.39
N PHE A 171 2.50 -6.55 2.45
CA PHE A 171 1.04 -6.51 2.47
C PHE A 171 0.42 -7.37 3.59
N ARG A 172 1.09 -8.43 4.05
CA ARG A 172 0.71 -9.12 5.30
C ARG A 172 0.87 -8.21 6.53
N ALA A 173 1.90 -7.37 6.54
CA ALA A 173 2.04 -6.39 7.61
C ALA A 173 0.93 -5.33 7.53
N ALA A 174 0.64 -4.81 6.34
CA ALA A 174 -0.45 -3.86 6.12
C ALA A 174 -1.82 -4.42 6.56
N GLU A 175 -2.08 -5.70 6.26
CA GLU A 175 -3.27 -6.43 6.69
C GLU A 175 -3.38 -6.49 8.22
N ARG A 176 -2.29 -6.83 8.92
CA ARG A 176 -2.26 -6.80 10.40
C ARG A 176 -2.42 -5.40 11.00
N HIS A 177 -2.10 -4.36 10.26
CA HIS A 177 -2.34 -2.97 10.65
C HIS A 177 -3.73 -2.46 10.25
N GLY A 178 -4.60 -3.31 9.67
CA GLY A 178 -5.93 -2.92 9.23
C GLY A 178 -5.96 -1.97 8.02
N LEU A 179 -4.84 -1.80 7.31
CA LEU A 179 -4.72 -0.90 6.16
C LEU A 179 -5.25 -1.50 4.86
N VAL A 180 -5.35 -2.83 4.81
CA VAL A 180 -5.96 -3.60 3.71
C VAL A 180 -6.82 -4.70 4.32
N ALA A 181 -7.95 -5.01 3.69
CA ALA A 181 -8.86 -6.05 4.16
C ALA A 181 -8.28 -7.46 4.00
N ALA A 182 -7.51 -7.67 2.93
CA ALA A 182 -6.82 -8.92 2.64
C ALA A 182 -5.55 -8.63 1.85
N ASN A 183 -4.56 -9.53 1.91
CA ASN A 183 -3.33 -9.37 1.16
C ASN A 183 -3.51 -9.66 -0.36
N PRO A 184 -3.37 -8.65 -1.25
CA PRO A 184 -3.55 -8.83 -2.69
C PRO A 184 -2.47 -9.71 -3.33
N PHE A 185 -1.29 -9.80 -2.72
CA PHE A 185 -0.19 -10.61 -3.24
C PHE A 185 -0.24 -12.09 -2.80
N ALA A 186 -1.21 -12.50 -1.98
CA ALA A 186 -1.20 -13.82 -1.33
C ALA A 186 -1.03 -15.00 -2.32
N GLY A 187 -1.72 -14.93 -3.47
CA GLY A 187 -1.67 -15.93 -4.54
C GLY A 187 -0.53 -15.74 -5.56
N VAL A 188 0.11 -14.57 -5.59
CA VAL A 188 1.08 -14.24 -6.64
C VAL A 188 2.43 -14.87 -6.33
N ARG A 189 2.81 -15.86 -7.15
CA ARG A 189 4.06 -16.62 -7.00
C ARG A 189 4.79 -16.70 -8.33
N GLU A 190 6.10 -16.88 -8.22
CA GLU A 190 6.96 -17.21 -9.35
C GLU A 190 7.74 -18.47 -9.02
N SER A 191 7.87 -19.36 -10.00
CA SER A 191 8.73 -20.53 -9.88
C SER A 191 10.16 -20.06 -9.65
N GLY A 192 10.80 -20.54 -8.58
CA GLY A 192 12.21 -20.26 -8.33
C GLY A 192 13.07 -20.65 -9.53
N ALA A 193 14.22 -20.00 -9.71
CA ALA A 193 15.13 -20.40 -10.78
C ALA A 193 15.52 -21.87 -10.61
N THR A 194 15.56 -22.59 -11.74
CA THR A 194 16.23 -23.89 -11.84
C THR A 194 17.63 -23.70 -11.28
N ARG A 195 18.00 -24.50 -10.27
CA ARG A 195 19.32 -24.45 -9.64
C ARG A 195 20.35 -24.68 -10.75
N ARG A 196 21.02 -23.62 -11.20
CA ARG A 196 22.24 -23.80 -12.01
C ARG A 196 23.19 -24.58 -11.13
N GLU A 197 23.58 -25.75 -11.61
CA GLU A 197 24.54 -26.58 -10.92
C GLU A 197 25.81 -25.75 -10.74
N LYS A 198 26.23 -25.56 -9.49
CA LYS A 198 27.45 -24.82 -9.21
C LYS A 198 28.59 -25.71 -9.72
N ARG A 199 29.29 -25.27 -10.75
CA ARG A 199 30.46 -25.99 -11.28
C ARG A 199 31.43 -26.26 -10.14
N HIS A 200 31.81 -27.51 -9.96
CA HIS A 200 32.87 -27.87 -9.04
C HIS A 200 34.21 -27.37 -9.60
N ILE A 201 34.98 -26.65 -8.77
CA ILE A 201 36.33 -26.21 -9.11
C ILE A 201 37.31 -27.27 -8.63
N SER A 202 38.05 -27.85 -9.58
CA SER A 202 39.03 -28.91 -9.32
C SER A 202 40.25 -28.38 -8.55
N LEU A 203 41.05 -29.29 -7.99
CA LEU A 203 42.32 -28.91 -7.35
C LEU A 203 43.30 -28.31 -8.37
N ALA A 204 43.36 -28.85 -9.59
CA ALA A 204 44.19 -28.30 -10.66
C ALA A 204 43.77 -26.88 -11.06
N ASP A 205 42.47 -26.61 -11.15
CA ASP A 205 41.94 -25.27 -11.43
C ASP A 205 42.27 -24.30 -10.29
N THR A 206 42.18 -24.78 -9.03
CA THR A 206 42.58 -23.99 -7.86
C THR A 206 44.06 -23.63 -7.92
N GLN A 207 44.94 -24.60 -8.22
CA GLN A 207 46.38 -24.34 -8.30
C GLN A 207 46.69 -23.29 -9.37
N ARG A 208 46.07 -23.41 -10.55
CA ARG A 208 46.19 -22.39 -11.62
C ARG A 208 45.77 -20.99 -11.17
N LEU A 209 44.73 -20.89 -10.32
CA LEU A 209 44.31 -19.60 -9.75
C LEU A 209 45.32 -19.07 -8.73
N LEU A 210 45.91 -19.92 -7.88
CA LEU A 210 46.92 -19.52 -6.89
C LEU A 210 48.21 -19.02 -7.57
N ASP A 211 48.64 -19.69 -8.64
CA ASP A 211 49.85 -19.36 -9.39
C ASP A 211 49.71 -18.00 -10.11
N ALA A 212 48.51 -17.69 -10.61
CA ALA A 212 48.22 -16.45 -11.32
C ALA A 212 47.86 -15.26 -10.40
N ALA A 213 47.49 -15.52 -9.14
CA ALA A 213 47.05 -14.49 -8.20
C ALA A 213 48.23 -13.70 -7.61
N ASP A 214 48.01 -12.41 -7.38
CA ASP A 214 48.85 -11.58 -6.53
C ASP A 214 48.82 -12.07 -5.06
N PRO A 215 49.75 -11.63 -4.19
CA PRO A 215 49.85 -12.12 -2.82
C PRO A 215 48.54 -12.00 -2.02
N ASP A 216 47.79 -10.90 -2.14
CA ASP A 216 46.57 -10.68 -1.35
C ASP A 216 45.45 -11.61 -1.82
N LEU A 217 45.27 -11.70 -3.14
CA LEU A 217 44.27 -12.59 -3.72
C LEU A 217 44.61 -14.06 -3.49
N ARG A 218 45.91 -14.42 -3.48
CA ARG A 218 46.38 -15.78 -3.18
C ARG A 218 45.98 -16.20 -1.76
N VAL A 219 46.11 -15.31 -0.78
CA VAL A 219 45.66 -15.56 0.61
C VAL A 219 44.14 -15.77 0.64
N VAL A 220 43.37 -14.90 -0.01
CA VAL A 220 41.90 -15.01 -0.04
C VAL A 220 41.45 -16.34 -0.69
N ILE A 221 42.06 -16.73 -1.81
CA ILE A 221 41.77 -18.00 -2.48
C ILE A 221 42.12 -19.19 -1.58
N ALA A 222 43.30 -19.16 -0.93
CA ALA A 222 43.75 -20.22 -0.04
C ALA A 222 42.81 -20.38 1.18
N LEU A 223 42.42 -19.29 1.83
CA LEU A 223 41.46 -19.30 2.94
C LEU A 223 40.09 -19.84 2.51
N GLY A 224 39.59 -19.45 1.34
CA GLY A 224 38.32 -19.96 0.81
C GLY A 224 38.36 -21.44 0.45
N ARG A 225 39.47 -21.92 -0.12
CA ARG A 225 39.57 -23.30 -0.60
C ARG A 225 40.01 -24.29 0.47
N LEU A 226 41.01 -23.94 1.28
CA LEU A 226 41.65 -24.86 2.23
C LEU A 226 41.01 -24.78 3.61
N ALA A 227 40.64 -23.58 4.07
CA ALA A 227 39.96 -23.39 5.36
C ALA A 227 38.42 -23.30 5.22
N ALA A 228 37.90 -23.43 4.00
CA ALA A 228 36.47 -23.39 3.68
C ALA A 228 35.74 -22.12 4.17
N LEU A 229 36.46 -21.00 4.34
CA LEU A 229 35.89 -19.73 4.79
C LEU A 229 35.03 -19.08 3.71
N ARG A 230 33.91 -18.48 4.10
CA ARG A 230 33.08 -17.68 3.20
C ARG A 230 33.77 -16.37 2.85
N ILE A 231 33.81 -16.06 1.57
CA ILE A 231 34.35 -14.81 1.04
C ILE A 231 33.19 -13.91 0.60
N PRO A 232 33.16 -12.62 0.98
CA PRO A 232 34.16 -11.92 1.79
C PRO A 232 33.95 -12.03 3.32
N SER A 233 32.77 -12.47 3.78
CA SER A 233 32.30 -12.19 5.15
C SER A 233 33.11 -12.82 6.28
N GLU A 234 33.73 -13.99 6.07
CA GLU A 234 34.51 -14.67 7.11
C GLU A 234 36.00 -14.38 6.91
N ALA A 235 36.51 -14.59 5.69
CA ALA A 235 37.93 -14.39 5.38
C ALA A 235 38.42 -12.95 5.65
N LEU A 236 37.60 -11.93 5.38
CA LEU A 236 37.99 -10.52 5.61
C LEU A 236 37.70 -10.01 7.02
N SER A 237 37.07 -10.83 7.88
CA SER A 237 36.82 -10.49 9.28
C SER A 237 37.74 -11.24 10.25
N LEU A 238 38.58 -12.14 9.73
CA LEU A 238 39.54 -12.92 10.50
C LEU A 238 40.62 -12.03 11.10
N ARG A 239 40.92 -12.25 12.38
CA ARG A 239 41.97 -11.56 13.13
C ARG A 239 43.02 -12.56 13.60
N TRP A 240 44.20 -12.06 13.95
CA TRP A 240 45.25 -12.90 14.53
C TRP A 240 44.87 -13.54 15.87
N GLU A 241 43.90 -12.97 16.60
CA GLU A 241 43.35 -13.55 17.83
C GLU A 241 42.43 -14.77 17.59
N ASP A 242 42.01 -15.01 16.35
CA ASP A 242 41.14 -16.13 15.97
C ASP A 242 41.91 -17.41 15.57
N VAL A 243 43.26 -17.39 15.59
CA VAL A 243 44.16 -18.46 15.09
C VAL A 243 45.01 -19.05 16.22
#